data_AF-A0A3N5RZK4-F1
#
_entry.id   AF-A0A3N5RZK4-F1
#
_cell.length_a   1.000
_cell.length_b   1.000
_cell.length_c   1.000
_cell.angle_alpha   90.00
_cell.angle_beta   90.00
_cell.angle_gamma   90.00
#
_symmetry.space_group_name_H-M   'P 1'
#
loop_
_entity.id
_entity.type
_entity.pdbx_description
1 polymer ?
#
loop_
_entity_poly.entity_id
_entity_poly.type
_entity_poly.pdbx_seq_one_letter_code
_entity_poly.pdbx_strand_id
1 'polypeptide(L)' 'MDTNTLPTQLTVQQVLQQSPRAFTVFLKNKTKCVGCFMQPFCTLKDVAETYQIPLEKLVEEIENVSDEDHNQRTKEIL' A
#
# COMPACT_ATOMS: atom_id res chain seq x y z
N MET A 1 21.72 7.18 -2.64
CA MET A 1 20.87 5.98 -2.77
C MET A 1 19.54 6.36 -2.18
N ASP A 2 18.68 6.98 -2.99
CA ASP A 2 17.40 7.50 -2.52
C ASP A 2 16.41 6.34 -2.52
N THR A 3 16.47 5.50 -1.50
CA THR A 3 15.41 4.54 -1.23
C THR A 3 14.18 5.35 -0.83
N ASN A 4 13.26 5.52 -1.77
CA ASN A 4 12.00 6.22 -1.58
C ASN A 4 11.09 5.38 -0.68
N THR A 5 11.42 5.32 0.62
CA THR A 5 10.70 4.52 1.59
C THR A 5 9.32 5.12 1.85
N LEU A 6 8.28 4.32 1.69
CA LEU A 6 6.89 4.70 1.92
C LEU A 6 6.70 5.14 3.38
N PRO A 7 6.27 6.40 3.65
CA PRO A 7 6.06 6.85 5.01
C PRO A 7 4.93 6.06 5.70
N THR A 8 5.24 5.45 6.84
CA THR A 8 4.29 4.59 7.59
C THR A 8 3.11 5.35 8.20
N GLN A 9 3.22 6.67 8.27
CA GLN A 9 2.17 7.59 8.73
C GLN A 9 1.17 7.95 7.63
N LEU A 10 1.37 7.49 6.39
CA LEU A 10 0.36 7.64 5.35
C LEU A 10 -0.88 6.84 5.70
N THR A 11 -2.04 7.44 5.44
CA THR A 11 -3.33 6.76 5.61
C THR A 11 -3.60 5.81 4.47
N VAL A 12 -4.45 4.81 4.71
CA VAL A 12 -4.85 3.85 3.67
C VAL A 12 -5.43 4.59 2.45
N GLN A 13 -6.18 5.68 2.67
CA GLN A 13 -6.67 6.51 1.58
C GLN A 13 -5.55 7.16 0.78
N GLN A 14 -4.55 7.76 1.44
CA GLN A 14 -3.44 8.41 0.75
C GLN A 14 -2.63 7.40 -0.07
N VAL A 15 -2.39 6.20 0.47
CA VAL A 15 -1.70 5.12 -0.24
C VAL A 15 -2.47 4.71 -1.49
N LEU A 16 -3.79 4.45 -1.38
CA LEU A 16 -4.61 4.06 -2.53
C LEU A 16 -4.78 5.17 -3.57
N GLN A 17 -4.73 6.45 -3.16
CA GLN A 17 -4.72 7.58 -4.08
C GLN A 17 -3.41 7.68 -4.87
N GLN A 18 -2.28 7.34 -4.26
CA GLN A 18 -0.96 7.33 -4.91
C GLN A 18 -0.77 6.10 -5.79
N SER A 19 -1.26 4.94 -5.33
CA SER A 19 -1.17 3.65 -6.03
C SER A 19 -2.45 2.84 -5.82
N PRO A 20 -3.42 2.90 -6.75
CA PRO A 20 -4.66 2.12 -6.65
C PRO A 20 -4.41 0.60 -6.58
N ARG A 21 -3.29 0.13 -7.13
CA ARG A 21 -2.88 -1.28 -7.13
C ARG A 21 -2.50 -1.80 -5.75
N ALA A 22 -2.11 -0.91 -4.83
CA ALA A 22 -1.91 -1.25 -3.41
C ALA A 22 -3.14 -1.91 -2.76
N PHE A 23 -4.34 -1.73 -3.35
CA PHE A 23 -5.54 -2.50 -3.01
C PHE A 23 -5.28 -4.01 -2.87
N THR A 24 -4.50 -4.58 -3.78
CA THR A 24 -4.21 -6.03 -3.80
C THR A 24 -3.46 -6.49 -2.55
N VAL A 25 -2.60 -5.65 -1.98
CA VAL A 25 -1.86 -5.93 -0.74
C VAL A 25 -2.82 -5.96 0.46
N PHE A 26 -3.69 -4.96 0.57
CA PHE A 26 -4.71 -4.89 1.62
C PHE A 26 -5.70 -6.06 1.55
N LEU A 27 -6.05 -6.49 0.32
CA LEU A 27 -6.92 -7.64 0.08
C LEU A 27 -6.22 -8.96 0.44
N LYS A 28 -4.97 -9.16 0.01
CA LYS A 28 -4.16 -10.35 0.32
C LYS A 28 -3.97 -10.54 1.83
N ASN A 29 -3.74 -9.45 2.55
CA ASN A 29 -3.61 -9.42 4.01
C ASN A 29 -4.97 -9.44 4.74
N LYS A 30 -6.09 -9.58 4.01
CA LYS A 30 -7.47 -9.67 4.55
C LYS A 30 -7.85 -8.52 5.48
N THR A 31 -7.31 -7.34 5.21
CA THR A 31 -7.65 -6.13 5.96
C THR A 31 -9.06 -5.66 5.58
N LYS A 32 -9.78 -5.04 6.53
CA LYS A 32 -11.09 -4.41 6.27
C LYS A 32 -10.97 -2.89 6.10
N CYS A 33 -9.76 -2.38 5.87
CA CYS A 33 -9.49 -0.94 5.85
C CYS A 33 -9.91 -0.29 4.53
N VAL A 34 -9.90 -1.04 3.43
CA VAL A 34 -10.33 -0.54 2.12
C VAL A 34 -11.84 -0.34 2.09
N GLY A 35 -12.29 0.85 1.70
CA GLY A 35 -13.71 1.21 1.63
C GLY A 35 -14.39 1.41 3.00
N CYS A 36 -13.63 1.29 4.09
CA CYS A 36 -14.12 1.58 5.44
C CYS A 36 -14.21 3.10 5.65
N PHE A 37 -15.16 3.54 6.46
CA PHE A 37 -15.26 4.94 6.90
C PHE A 37 -13.98 5.45 7.58
N MET A 38 -13.18 4.56 8.19
CA MET A 38 -11.92 4.92 8.84
C MET A 38 -10.71 5.00 7.89
N GLN A 39 -10.85 4.64 6.62
CA GLN A 39 -9.78 4.66 5.62
C GLN A 39 -8.96 5.97 5.53
N PRO A 40 -9.56 7.18 5.60
CA PRO A 40 -8.80 8.44 5.59
C PRO A 40 -8.05 8.73 6.90
N PHE A 41 -8.22 7.92 7.94
CA PHE A 41 -7.61 8.13 9.25
C PHE A 41 -6.62 7.03 9.63
N CYS A 42 -6.91 5.76 9.30
CA CYS A 42 -6.01 4.64 9.62
C CYS A 42 -4.72 4.74 8.82
N THR A 43 -3.60 4.86 9.53
CA THR A 43 -2.24 4.81 8.98
C THR A 43 -1.80 3.37 8.67
N LEU A 44 -0.73 3.19 7.89
CA LEU A 44 -0.12 1.87 7.69
C LEU A 44 0.31 1.23 9.01
N LYS A 45 0.78 2.05 9.96
CA LYS A 45 1.08 1.60 11.32
C LYS A 45 -0.16 1.07 12.03
N ASP A 46 -1.28 1.81 11.99
CA ASP A 46 -2.53 1.36 12.62
C ASP A 46 -3.03 0.05 12.01
N VAL A 47 -2.90 -0.11 10.69
CA VAL A 47 -3.26 -1.36 9.98
C VAL A 47 -2.37 -2.51 10.43
N ALA A 48 -1.05 -2.31 10.46
CA ALA A 48 -0.09 -3.33 10.88
C ALA A 48 -0.37 -3.81 12.31
N GLU A 49 -0.60 -2.88 13.24
CA GLU A 49 -0.92 -3.20 14.64
C GLU A 49 -2.28 -3.91 14.78
N THR A 50 -3.32 -3.41 14.10
CA THR A 50 -4.69 -3.97 14.20
C THR A 50 -4.78 -5.39 13.65
N TYR A 51 -4.10 -5.65 12.54
CA TYR A 51 -4.16 -6.95 11.84
C TYR A 51 -2.97 -7.86 12.16
N GLN A 52 -2.08 -7.45 13.08
CA GLN A 52 -0.90 -8.20 13.50
C GLN A 52 0.00 -8.59 12.31
N ILE A 53 0.21 -7.62 11.42
CA ILE A 53 1.09 -7.74 10.25
C ILE A 53 2.40 -7.00 10.60
N PRO A 54 3.59 -7.59 10.34
CA PRO A 54 4.83 -6.84 10.47
C PRO A 54 4.81 -5.59 9.59
N LEU A 55 5.06 -4.41 10.16
CA LEU A 55 4.92 -3.13 9.46
C LEU A 55 5.86 -3.05 8.25
N GLU A 56 7.09 -3.52 8.42
CA GLU A 56 8.12 -3.54 7.38
C GLU A 56 7.67 -4.40 6.20
N LYS A 57 7.04 -5.55 6.47
CA LYS A 57 6.50 -6.43 5.44
C LYS A 57 5.32 -5.78 4.70
N LEU A 58 4.44 -5.10 5.42
CA LEU A 58 3.30 -4.41 4.80
C LEU A 58 3.79 -3.31 3.85
N VAL A 59 4.79 -2.53 4.28
CA VAL A 59 5.41 -1.47 3.46
C VAL A 59 6.08 -2.08 2.22
N GLU A 60 6.91 -3.11 2.40
CA GLU A 60 7.60 -3.79 1.30
C GLU A 60 6.61 -4.33 0.25
N GLU A 61 5.51 -4.96 0.68
CA GLU A 61 4.49 -5.45 -0.26
C GLU A 61 3.82 -4.31 -1.06
N ILE A 62 3.61 -3.13 -0.45
CA ILE A 62 3.03 -1.94 -1.11
C ILE A 62 4.01 -1.30 -2.09
N GLU A 63 5.29 -1.21 -1.73
CA GLU A 63 6.33 -0.66 -2.60
C GLU A 63 6.50 -1.54 -3.85
N ASN A 64 6.57 -2.87 -3.67
CA ASN A 64 6.74 -3.81 -4.77
C ASN A 64 5.62 -3.72 -5.83
N VAL A 65 4.37 -3.45 -5.44
CA VAL A 65 3.28 -3.28 -6.43
C VAL A 65 3.30 -1.92 -7.12
N SER A 66 3.93 -0.91 -6.51
CA SER A 66 4.10 0.43 -7.09
C SER A 66 5.22 0.46 -8.14
N ASP A 67 6.27 -0.34 -7.95
CA ASP A 67 7.35 -0.50 -8.92
C ASP A 67 6.89 -1.26 -10.18
N GLU A 68 5.97 -2.22 -10.03
CA GLU A 68 5.40 -2.94 -11.18
C GLU A 68 4.55 -2.04 -12.10
N ASP A 69 3.96 -0.96 -11.58
CA ASP A 69 3.19 0.00 -12.37
C ASP A 69 4.08 0.80 -13.36
N HIS A 70 5.36 1.03 -13.02
CA HIS A 70 6.33 1.62 -13.97
C HIS A 70 6.73 0.63 -15.08
N ASN A 71 6.82 -0.66 -14.77
CA ASN A 71 7.26 -1.69 -15.71
C ASN A 71 6.15 -2.13 -16.70
N GLN A 72 4.87 -2.08 -16.29
CA GLN A 72 3.76 -2.53 -17.13
C GLN A 72 3.28 -1.48 -18.15
N ARG A 73 3.35 -0.17 -17.86
CA ARG A 73 3.08 0.89 -18.87
C ARG A 73 4.01 0.85 -20.08
N THR A 74 5.19 0.25 -19.97
CA THR A 74 6.16 0.13 -21.06
C THR A 74 5.85 -1.06 -21.99
N LYS A 75 5.04 -2.04 -21.55
CA LYS A 75 4.77 -3.28 -22.31
C LYS A 75 3.52 -3.24 -23.19
N GLU A 76 2.68 -2.21 -23.10
CA GLU A 76 1.47 -2.08 -23.93
C GLU A 76 1.67 -1.27 -25.24
N ILE A 77 2.91 -0.89 -25.58
CA ILE A 77 3.25 -0.12 -26.81
C ILE A 77 4.10 -0.94 -27.80
N LEU A 78 4.38 -2.23 -27.55
CA LEU A 78 5.05 -3.13 -28.49
C LEU A 78 4.12 -4.27 -28.92
#